data_AF-A0A938LN10-F1
#
_entry.id   AF-A0A938LN10-F1
#
_cell.length_a   1.000
_cell.length_b   1.000
_cell.length_c   1.000
_cell.angle_alpha   90.00
_cell.angle_beta   90.00
_cell.angle_gamma   90.00
#
_symmetry.space_group_name_H-M   'P 1'
#
loop_
_entity.id
_entity.type
_entity.pdbx_description
1 polymer ?
#
loop_
_entity_poly.entity_id
_entity_poly.type
_entity_poly.pdbx_seq_one_letter_code
_entity_poly.pdbx_strand_id
1 'polypeptide(L)'
;MQMRITSRLAVWAITQLLLGAGTSLANTVNLVHDGYGAYEIATLWGGGMYGAQVESGVYLLNKTGDTGLGNTWHNGLIPAFCIELNEPVPAQAAWYTVGMPEDMVVSYTGDVLGTTKANYLRELWARYYDPSWAQGGSTPQADRSAAAFALAVWEIIYEGLPSSRWDVTTDNTPGLEGFIALNADVETANKWLQTLTGTGPKADLRVFTVNGSQNYLVAVPEPATIVLLGLGGLCSVFRRRRRMGA
;
A
#
# COMPACT_ATOMS: atom_id res chain seq x y z
N MET A 1 56.02 47.85 4.05
CA MET A 1 55.44 47.20 2.85
C MET A 1 55.02 45.79 3.25
N GLN A 2 53.89 45.73 3.97
CA GLN A 2 53.26 44.53 4.51
C GLN A 2 51.99 44.25 3.70
N MET A 3 51.49 43.02 3.83
CA MET A 3 50.31 42.44 3.17
C MET A 3 50.50 42.00 1.72
N ARG A 4 50.38 40.67 1.52
CA ARG A 4 49.48 39.99 0.57
C ARG A 4 50.03 38.61 0.16
N ILE A 5 50.18 37.66 1.09
CA ILE A 5 50.51 36.26 0.71
C ILE A 5 49.62 35.21 1.42
N THR A 6 48.79 35.56 2.41
CA THR A 6 48.06 34.58 3.23
C THR A 6 46.57 34.41 2.90
N SER A 7 46.14 34.64 1.66
CA SER A 7 44.69 34.60 1.30
C SER A 7 44.29 33.54 0.26
N ARG A 8 45.20 32.68 -0.21
CA ARG A 8 44.88 31.69 -1.26
C ARG A 8 44.84 30.21 -0.82
N LEU A 9 45.30 29.89 0.39
CA LEU A 9 45.31 28.50 0.88
C LEU A 9 44.05 28.12 1.69
N ALA A 10 43.28 29.09 2.19
CA ALA A 10 42.07 28.81 2.97
C ALA A 10 40.84 28.45 2.13
N VAL A 11 40.85 28.76 0.81
CA VAL A 11 39.68 28.58 -0.06
C VAL A 11 39.56 27.15 -0.60
N TRP A 12 40.68 26.41 -0.70
CA TRP A 12 40.68 25.02 -1.18
C TRP A 12 40.31 23.98 -0.12
N ALA A 13 40.53 24.27 1.17
CA ALA A 13 40.16 23.36 2.25
C ALA A 13 38.67 23.40 2.60
N ILE A 14 37.97 24.50 2.29
CA ILE A 14 36.54 24.67 2.57
C ILE A 14 35.66 24.09 1.44
N THR A 15 36.19 23.95 0.22
CA THR A 15 35.45 23.35 -0.90
C THR A 15 35.46 21.81 -0.92
N GLN A 16 36.37 21.16 -0.19
CA GLN A 16 36.38 19.69 -0.10
C GLN A 16 35.46 19.13 0.98
N LEU A 17 34.92 19.96 1.88
CA LEU A 17 34.02 19.52 2.95
C LEU A 17 32.53 19.45 2.53
N LEU A 18 32.20 19.83 1.29
CA LEU A 18 30.81 19.86 0.79
C LEU A 18 30.50 18.75 -0.23
N LEU A 19 31.45 17.88 -0.53
CA LEU A 19 31.21 16.65 -1.30
C LEU A 19 30.96 15.47 -0.35
N GLY A 20 30.10 15.68 0.66
CA GLY A 20 29.38 14.57 1.25
C GLY A 20 28.43 14.07 0.18
N ALA A 21 28.86 13.08 -0.63
CA ALA A 21 27.94 12.27 -1.39
C ALA A 21 26.99 11.64 -0.37
N GLY A 22 25.84 12.27 -0.15
CA GLY A 22 24.76 11.67 0.59
C GLY A 22 24.39 10.43 -0.19
N THR A 23 24.86 9.27 0.27
CA THR A 23 24.36 7.99 -0.22
C THR A 23 22.89 8.00 0.12
N SER A 24 22.03 8.27 -0.87
CA SER A 24 20.60 8.06 -0.70
C SER A 24 20.46 6.58 -0.39
N LEU A 25 20.17 6.26 0.88
CA LEU A 25 19.89 4.88 1.26
C LEU A 25 18.73 4.42 0.38
N ALA A 26 18.84 3.21 -0.17
CA ALA A 26 17.72 2.59 -0.86
C ALA A 26 16.50 2.59 0.07
N ASN A 27 15.30 2.73 -0.49
CA ASN A 27 14.07 2.67 0.30
C ASN A 27 13.66 1.21 0.41
N THR A 28 13.95 0.55 1.53
CA THR A 28 13.72 -0.90 1.64
C THR A 28 13.15 -1.31 2.99
N VAL A 29 12.49 -2.47 3.00
CA VAL A 29 12.00 -3.14 4.21
C VAL A 29 12.33 -4.63 4.12
N ASN A 30 12.76 -5.24 5.23
CA ASN A 30 12.96 -6.68 5.33
C ASN A 30 11.70 -7.33 5.90
N LEU A 31 11.04 -8.16 5.10
CA LEU A 31 9.71 -8.71 5.39
C LEU A 31 9.68 -10.21 5.20
N VAL A 32 8.89 -10.89 6.02
CA VAL A 32 8.44 -12.27 5.79
C VAL A 32 6.93 -12.34 6.04
N HIS A 33 6.21 -13.17 5.29
CA HIS A 33 4.81 -13.45 5.57
C HIS A 33 4.67 -14.22 6.89
N ASP A 34 3.84 -13.72 7.80
CA ASP A 34 3.64 -14.22 9.17
C ASP A 34 2.15 -14.42 9.46
N GLY A 35 1.46 -15.06 8.51
CA GLY A 35 0.05 -15.44 8.61
C GLY A 35 -0.92 -14.38 8.10
N TYR A 36 -2.19 -14.61 8.40
CA TYR A 36 -3.31 -13.88 7.82
C TYR A 36 -4.11 -13.12 8.88
N GLY A 37 -4.69 -12.00 8.46
CA GLY A 37 -5.81 -11.37 9.13
C GLY A 37 -7.12 -12.02 8.69
N ALA A 38 -8.12 -11.21 8.37
CA ALA A 38 -9.36 -11.65 7.76
C ALA A 38 -9.15 -12.03 6.28
N TYR A 39 -9.67 -13.19 5.86
CA TYR A 39 -9.56 -13.68 4.48
C TYR A 39 -10.61 -14.76 4.18
N GLU A 40 -10.87 -14.98 2.89
CA GLU A 40 -11.57 -16.17 2.38
C GLU A 40 -10.79 -16.77 1.21
N ILE A 41 -11.15 -17.99 0.79
CA ILE A 41 -10.64 -18.58 -0.44
C ILE A 41 -11.49 -18.10 -1.61
N ALA A 42 -10.87 -17.42 -2.57
CA ALA A 42 -11.51 -17.06 -3.84
C ALA A 42 -11.01 -17.96 -4.96
N THR A 43 -11.81 -18.15 -6.01
CA THR A 43 -11.41 -18.83 -7.25
C THR A 43 -11.22 -17.81 -8.35
N LEU A 44 -10.02 -17.74 -8.95
CA LEU A 44 -9.62 -16.64 -9.82
C LEU A 44 -9.19 -17.07 -11.22
N TRP A 45 -9.42 -16.17 -12.17
CA TRP A 45 -8.81 -16.10 -13.49
C TRP A 45 -8.21 -14.71 -13.66
N GLY A 46 -6.98 -14.63 -14.12
CA GLY A 46 -6.23 -13.35 -14.21
C GLY A 46 -4.79 -13.53 -13.73
N GLY A 47 -3.88 -12.68 -14.22
CA GLY A 47 -2.46 -12.80 -13.89
C GLY A 47 -1.88 -14.21 -14.17
N GLY A 48 -2.28 -14.84 -15.28
CA GLY A 48 -1.83 -16.19 -15.64
C GLY A 48 -2.47 -17.34 -14.86
N MET A 49 -3.34 -17.05 -13.88
CA MET A 49 -4.13 -18.06 -13.19
C MET A 49 -5.38 -18.45 -13.99
N TYR A 50 -5.77 -19.73 -13.90
CA TYR A 50 -6.98 -20.25 -14.53
C TYR A 50 -7.75 -21.16 -13.56
N GLY A 51 -8.77 -20.60 -12.92
CA GLY A 51 -9.58 -21.30 -11.92
C GLY A 51 -8.80 -21.67 -10.66
N ALA A 52 -7.79 -20.87 -10.30
CA ALA A 52 -6.93 -21.12 -9.15
C ALA A 52 -7.63 -20.69 -7.85
N GLN A 53 -7.46 -21.47 -6.79
CA GLN A 53 -7.90 -21.09 -5.45
C GLN A 53 -6.78 -20.32 -4.74
N VAL A 54 -7.09 -19.13 -4.23
CA VAL A 54 -6.12 -18.30 -3.51
C VAL A 54 -6.72 -17.72 -2.24
N GLU A 55 -5.88 -17.45 -1.25
CA GLU A 55 -6.25 -16.70 -0.07
C GLU A 55 -6.43 -15.21 -0.43
N SER A 56 -7.68 -14.77 -0.40
CA SER A 56 -8.13 -13.42 -0.72
C SER A 56 -8.42 -12.66 0.58
N GLY A 57 -7.53 -11.74 0.95
CA GLY A 57 -7.66 -10.99 2.20
C GLY A 57 -6.37 -10.35 2.69
N VAL A 58 -6.29 -10.12 4.00
CA VAL A 58 -5.17 -9.44 4.64
C VAL A 58 -4.02 -10.41 4.93
N TYR A 59 -2.84 -10.07 4.42
CA TYR A 59 -1.57 -10.72 4.73
C TYR A 59 -0.87 -9.93 5.84
N LEU A 60 -0.37 -10.62 6.85
CA LEU A 60 0.39 -10.01 7.94
C LEU A 60 1.88 -10.22 7.65
N LEU A 61 2.59 -9.11 7.44
CA LEU A 61 4.01 -9.13 7.08
C LEU A 61 4.84 -8.75 8.29
N ASN A 62 5.69 -9.65 8.77
CA ASN A 62 6.58 -9.38 9.88
C ASN A 62 7.83 -8.64 9.38
N LYS A 63 7.88 -7.34 9.72
CA LYS A 63 9.00 -6.47 9.42
C LYS A 63 10.07 -6.53 10.50
N THR A 64 11.30 -6.81 10.08
CA THR A 64 12.46 -6.95 10.98
C THR A 64 13.56 -5.90 10.76
N GLY A 65 13.56 -5.21 9.61
CA GLY A 65 14.54 -4.18 9.29
C GLY A 65 14.07 -3.26 8.16
N ASP A 66 14.76 -2.14 8.00
CA ASP A 66 14.46 -1.15 6.96
C ASP A 66 15.65 -0.23 6.64
N THR A 67 15.50 0.49 5.53
CA THR A 67 16.31 1.64 5.15
C THR A 67 15.44 2.70 4.47
N GLY A 68 15.85 3.97 4.52
CA GLY A 68 15.16 5.06 3.81
C GLY A 68 13.68 5.19 4.21
N LEU A 69 12.78 5.27 3.22
CA LEU A 69 11.33 5.34 3.45
C LEU A 69 10.74 4.11 4.16
N GLY A 70 11.46 2.98 4.23
CA GLY A 70 11.02 1.80 4.96
C GLY A 70 10.85 2.03 6.46
N ASN A 71 11.48 3.06 7.02
CA ASN A 71 11.33 3.46 8.43
C ASN A 71 9.93 4.01 8.77
N THR A 72 9.08 4.23 7.76
CA THR A 72 7.70 4.69 7.93
C THR A 72 6.86 3.69 8.72
N TRP A 73 7.18 2.40 8.64
CA TRP A 73 6.54 1.34 9.42
C TRP A 73 7.48 0.86 10.53
N HIS A 74 6.95 0.76 11.75
CA HIS A 74 7.68 0.13 12.84
C HIS A 74 7.89 -1.37 12.57
N ASN A 75 8.92 -1.95 13.19
CA ASN A 75 9.10 -3.40 13.18
C ASN A 75 7.92 -4.11 13.86
N GLY A 76 7.58 -5.29 13.36
CA GLY A 76 6.37 -6.04 13.73
C GLY A 76 5.46 -6.28 12.53
N LEU A 77 4.22 -6.66 12.80
CA LEU A 77 3.24 -7.02 11.77
C LEU A 77 2.73 -5.77 11.03
N ILE A 78 2.83 -5.80 9.70
CA ILE A 78 2.26 -4.82 8.78
C ILE A 78 1.14 -5.53 8.01
N PRO A 79 -0.12 -5.06 8.10
CA PRO A 79 -1.19 -5.58 7.27
C PRO A 79 -1.03 -5.08 5.83
N ALA A 80 -1.19 -6.00 4.89
CA ALA A 80 -1.04 -5.74 3.47
C ALA A 80 -1.98 -6.59 2.63
N PHE A 81 -2.13 -6.22 1.36
CA PHE A 81 -2.82 -7.04 0.36
C PHE A 81 -1.84 -7.47 -0.72
N CYS A 82 -1.93 -8.73 -1.13
CA CYS A 82 -1.20 -9.25 -2.28
C CYS A 82 -1.64 -8.55 -3.57
N ILE A 83 -0.69 -8.24 -4.45
CA ILE A 83 -0.97 -7.53 -5.71
C ILE A 83 -0.37 -8.20 -6.96
N GLU A 84 0.34 -9.31 -6.79
CA GLU A 84 0.78 -10.18 -7.88
C GLU A 84 0.11 -11.54 -7.75
N LEU A 85 -0.81 -11.86 -8.66
CA LEU A 85 -1.48 -13.16 -8.70
C LEU A 85 -0.51 -14.27 -9.12
N ASN A 86 0.40 -14.02 -10.06
CA ASN A 86 1.32 -15.04 -10.58
C ASN A 86 2.51 -15.37 -9.67
N GLU A 87 2.76 -14.60 -8.63
CA GLU A 87 3.97 -14.74 -7.81
C GLU A 87 3.68 -15.38 -6.44
N PRO A 88 4.54 -16.30 -5.98
CA PRO A 88 4.33 -16.97 -4.71
C PRO A 88 4.63 -16.04 -3.53
N VAL A 89 3.93 -16.26 -2.43
CA VAL A 89 4.25 -15.66 -1.13
C VAL A 89 5.59 -16.23 -0.64
N PRO A 90 6.60 -15.40 -0.31
CA PRO A 90 7.92 -15.90 0.04
C PRO A 90 7.91 -16.64 1.39
N ALA A 91 8.58 -17.78 1.44
CA ALA A 91 8.72 -18.60 2.65
C ALA A 91 9.84 -18.11 3.61
N GLN A 92 10.65 -17.15 3.18
CA GLN A 92 11.76 -16.60 3.95
C GLN A 92 11.75 -15.08 3.88
N ALA A 93 12.44 -14.44 4.83
CA ALA A 93 12.57 -12.99 4.82
C ALA A 93 13.30 -12.50 3.57
N ALA A 94 12.76 -11.45 2.95
CA ALA A 94 13.32 -10.81 1.77
C ALA A 94 13.34 -9.28 1.92
N TRP A 95 14.30 -8.66 1.24
CA TRP A 95 14.38 -7.20 1.13
C TRP A 95 13.51 -6.72 -0.02
N TYR A 96 12.46 -5.99 0.34
CA TYR A 96 11.54 -5.35 -0.58
C TYR A 96 11.94 -3.89 -0.81
N THR A 97 11.77 -3.41 -2.03
CA THR A 97 11.82 -1.97 -2.32
C THR A 97 10.49 -1.33 -1.96
N VAL A 98 10.54 -0.12 -1.40
CA VAL A 98 9.36 0.70 -1.11
C VAL A 98 9.16 1.70 -2.24
N GLY A 99 8.04 1.61 -2.94
CA GLY A 99 7.71 2.44 -4.10
C GLY A 99 6.31 3.04 -4.04
N MET A 100 6.01 3.88 -5.02
CA MET A 100 4.66 4.40 -5.25
C MET A 100 3.85 3.41 -6.08
N PRO A 101 2.54 3.22 -5.82
CA PRO A 101 1.72 2.30 -6.61
C PRO A 101 1.73 2.59 -8.12
N GLU A 102 1.72 3.86 -8.53
CA GLU A 102 1.72 4.25 -9.95
C GLU A 102 2.96 3.83 -10.72
N ASP A 103 4.09 3.61 -10.03
CA ASP A 103 5.37 3.22 -10.63
C ASP A 103 5.59 1.70 -10.57
N MET A 104 4.66 0.95 -9.98
CA MET A 104 4.75 -0.51 -9.90
C MET A 104 4.60 -1.12 -11.29
N VAL A 105 5.47 -2.07 -11.61
CA VAL A 105 5.33 -2.93 -12.79
C VAL A 105 4.59 -4.20 -12.38
N VAL A 106 3.49 -4.52 -13.06
CA VAL A 106 2.78 -5.79 -12.90
C VAL A 106 3.61 -6.88 -13.58
N SER A 107 4.12 -7.83 -12.80
CA SER A 107 5.11 -8.79 -13.30
C SER A 107 4.60 -9.64 -14.48
N TYR A 108 3.30 -9.97 -14.49
CA TYR A 108 2.68 -10.79 -15.53
C TYR A 108 2.56 -10.08 -16.88
N THR A 109 2.10 -8.82 -16.90
CA THR A 109 1.89 -8.07 -18.14
C THR A 109 3.15 -7.31 -18.57
N GLY A 110 4.03 -6.98 -17.62
CA GLY A 110 5.17 -6.09 -17.81
C GLY A 110 4.81 -4.61 -17.83
N ASP A 111 3.53 -4.27 -17.63
CA ASP A 111 3.04 -2.90 -17.68
C ASP A 111 3.21 -2.17 -16.35
N VAL A 112 3.43 -0.87 -16.44
CA VAL A 112 3.39 0.02 -15.27
C VAL A 112 1.93 0.30 -14.92
N LEU A 113 1.55 0.16 -13.65
CA LEU A 113 0.17 0.34 -13.17
C LEU A 113 -0.40 1.72 -13.55
N GLY A 114 0.43 2.76 -13.44
CA GLY A 114 0.09 4.12 -13.82
C GLY A 114 -0.82 4.86 -12.83
N THR A 115 -0.86 6.18 -12.98
CA THR A 115 -1.53 7.07 -12.02
C THR A 115 -3.03 6.85 -11.90
N THR A 116 -3.70 6.49 -13.00
CA THR A 116 -5.16 6.31 -13.00
C THR A 116 -5.57 5.13 -12.13
N LYS A 117 -5.05 3.92 -12.41
CA LYS A 117 -5.33 2.73 -11.59
C LYS A 117 -4.85 2.91 -10.15
N ALA A 118 -3.66 3.51 -9.94
CA ALA A 118 -3.17 3.83 -8.60
C ALA A 118 -4.11 4.74 -7.80
N ASN A 119 -4.77 5.71 -8.45
CA ASN A 119 -5.77 6.55 -7.79
C ASN A 119 -7.04 5.80 -7.41
N TYR A 120 -7.48 4.83 -8.23
CA TYR A 120 -8.58 3.93 -7.87
C TYR A 120 -8.22 3.08 -6.64
N LEU A 121 -7.01 2.52 -6.57
CA LEU A 121 -6.55 1.75 -5.39
C LEU A 121 -6.54 2.60 -4.12
N ARG A 122 -6.02 3.82 -4.19
CA ARG A 122 -6.01 4.76 -3.06
C ARG A 122 -7.42 5.12 -2.59
N GLU A 123 -8.34 5.29 -3.52
CA GLU A 123 -9.73 5.59 -3.21
C GLU A 123 -10.48 4.41 -2.62
N LEU A 124 -10.29 3.21 -3.19
CA LEU A 124 -10.82 1.97 -2.65
C LEU A 124 -10.38 1.80 -1.19
N TRP A 125 -9.08 1.96 -0.93
CA TRP A 125 -8.53 1.87 0.41
C TRP A 125 -9.13 2.91 1.36
N ALA A 126 -9.15 4.19 0.97
CA ALA A 126 -9.68 5.27 1.81
C ALA A 126 -11.14 5.09 2.21
N ARG A 127 -11.95 4.47 1.33
CA ARG A 127 -13.38 4.31 1.54
C ARG A 127 -13.74 3.04 2.30
N TYR A 128 -13.02 1.95 2.04
CA TYR A 128 -13.50 0.61 2.38
C TYR A 128 -12.56 -0.23 3.22
N TYR A 129 -11.26 0.11 3.30
CA TYR A 129 -10.36 -0.64 4.17
C TYR A 129 -10.76 -0.47 5.64
N ASP A 130 -10.85 -1.58 6.37
CA ASP A 130 -11.09 -1.59 7.80
C ASP A 130 -9.87 -2.18 8.53
N PRO A 131 -9.20 -1.39 9.41
CA PRO A 131 -8.03 -1.88 10.14
C PRO A 131 -8.34 -3.03 11.11
N SER A 132 -9.61 -3.29 11.45
CA SER A 132 -10.01 -4.46 12.23
C SER A 132 -9.76 -5.79 11.52
N TRP A 133 -9.66 -5.79 10.18
CA TRP A 133 -9.34 -6.99 9.40
C TRP A 133 -7.93 -7.51 9.68
N ALA A 134 -7.03 -6.66 10.18
CA ALA A 134 -5.68 -7.05 10.57
C ALA A 134 -5.61 -7.67 11.98
N GLN A 135 -6.70 -7.64 12.74
CA GLN A 135 -6.74 -8.17 14.09
C GLN A 135 -7.05 -9.67 14.06
N GLY A 136 -6.33 -10.46 14.86
CA GLY A 136 -6.58 -11.90 14.94
C GLY A 136 -7.99 -12.24 15.45
N GLY A 137 -8.56 -13.35 14.96
CA GLY A 137 -9.92 -13.78 15.33
C GLY A 137 -11.02 -13.11 14.52
N SER A 138 -10.86 -13.08 13.20
CA SER A 138 -11.80 -12.47 12.27
C SER A 138 -13.20 -13.08 12.38
N THR A 139 -14.21 -12.25 12.13
CA THR A 139 -15.59 -12.71 11.99
C THR A 139 -15.86 -13.11 10.55
N PRO A 140 -16.84 -13.99 10.27
CA PRO A 140 -17.20 -14.33 8.89
C PRO A 140 -17.54 -13.10 8.03
N GLN A 141 -18.01 -12.01 8.65
CA GLN A 141 -18.25 -10.77 7.92
C GLN A 141 -16.96 -10.01 7.59
N ALA A 142 -15.99 -10.00 8.51
CA ALA A 142 -14.68 -9.42 8.26
C ALA A 142 -13.95 -10.20 7.16
N ASP A 143 -14.03 -11.53 7.18
CA ASP A 143 -13.45 -12.42 6.17
C ASP A 143 -14.00 -12.11 4.78
N ARG A 144 -15.33 -12.11 4.63
CA ARG A 144 -16.00 -11.74 3.37
C ARG A 144 -15.63 -10.35 2.88
N SER A 145 -15.62 -9.35 3.77
CA SER A 145 -15.29 -7.97 3.41
C SER A 145 -13.83 -7.80 2.98
N ALA A 146 -12.88 -8.44 3.69
CA ALA A 146 -11.47 -8.41 3.34
C ALA A 146 -11.22 -9.15 2.01
N ALA A 147 -11.89 -10.27 1.79
CA ALA A 147 -11.84 -10.99 0.52
C ALA A 147 -12.39 -10.14 -0.63
N ALA A 148 -13.54 -9.50 -0.46
CA ALA A 148 -14.10 -8.58 -1.45
C ALA A 148 -13.17 -7.41 -1.76
N PHE A 149 -12.43 -6.91 -0.76
CA PHE A 149 -11.46 -5.84 -0.93
C PHE A 149 -10.29 -6.31 -1.80
N ALA A 150 -9.74 -7.49 -1.52
CA ALA A 150 -8.67 -8.09 -2.32
C ALA A 150 -9.10 -8.33 -3.78
N LEU A 151 -10.33 -8.80 -4.00
CA LEU A 151 -10.88 -8.94 -5.36
C LEU A 151 -10.93 -7.60 -6.11
N ALA A 152 -11.41 -6.54 -5.46
CA ALA A 152 -11.46 -5.22 -6.06
C ALA A 152 -10.06 -4.64 -6.34
N VAL A 153 -9.07 -4.97 -5.51
CA VAL A 153 -7.66 -4.62 -5.77
C VAL A 153 -7.16 -5.32 -7.04
N TRP A 154 -7.37 -6.64 -7.17
CA TRP A 154 -6.92 -7.39 -8.33
C TRP A 154 -7.62 -6.99 -9.62
N GLU A 155 -8.93 -6.73 -9.58
CA GLU A 155 -9.68 -6.14 -10.69
C GLU A 155 -9.00 -4.86 -11.19
N ILE A 156 -8.74 -3.89 -10.29
CA ILE A 156 -8.11 -2.62 -10.70
C ILE A 156 -6.72 -2.83 -11.31
N ILE A 157 -5.96 -3.83 -10.84
CA ILE A 157 -4.60 -4.10 -11.32
C ILE A 157 -4.63 -4.79 -12.69
N TYR A 158 -5.36 -5.90 -12.79
CA TYR A 158 -5.29 -6.82 -13.93
C TYR A 158 -6.29 -6.51 -15.04
N GLU A 159 -7.43 -5.91 -14.73
CA GLU A 159 -8.42 -5.52 -15.75
C GLU A 159 -7.99 -4.18 -16.40
N GLY A 160 -8.23 -4.02 -17.70
CA GLY A 160 -8.02 -2.75 -18.40
C GLY A 160 -8.94 -1.65 -17.86
N LEU A 161 -8.62 -0.38 -18.09
CA LEU A 161 -9.50 0.72 -17.66
C LEU A 161 -10.90 0.55 -18.30
N PRO A 162 -11.99 0.47 -17.51
CA PRO A 162 -13.29 0.13 -18.03
C PRO A 162 -13.88 1.31 -18.81
N SER A 163 -14.58 1.01 -19.90
CA SER A 163 -15.37 2.01 -20.62
C SER A 163 -16.62 2.46 -19.85
N SER A 164 -17.10 1.65 -18.90
CA SER A 164 -18.29 1.92 -18.11
C SER A 164 -18.06 1.69 -16.61
N ARG A 165 -17.77 0.45 -16.20
CA ARG A 165 -17.60 0.03 -14.80
C ARG A 165 -16.70 -1.21 -14.74
N TRP A 166 -15.96 -1.34 -13.64
CA TRP A 166 -15.28 -2.58 -13.26
C TRP A 166 -16.30 -3.65 -12.84
N ASP A 167 -15.99 -4.93 -13.07
CA ASP A 167 -16.84 -6.06 -12.71
C ASP A 167 -16.00 -7.33 -12.53
N VAL A 168 -15.80 -7.74 -11.28
CA VAL A 168 -14.99 -8.93 -10.94
C VAL A 168 -15.57 -10.25 -11.43
N THR A 169 -16.78 -10.26 -12.00
CA THR A 169 -17.43 -11.48 -12.48
C THR A 169 -17.34 -11.65 -13.99
N THR A 170 -16.83 -10.65 -14.71
CA THR A 170 -16.75 -10.64 -16.17
C THR A 170 -15.43 -10.03 -16.62
N ASP A 171 -14.63 -10.83 -17.34
CA ASP A 171 -13.45 -10.31 -18.04
C ASP A 171 -13.90 -9.47 -19.24
N ASN A 172 -13.55 -8.19 -19.23
CA ASN A 172 -13.86 -7.24 -20.29
C ASN A 172 -12.62 -6.80 -21.08
N THR A 173 -11.44 -7.38 -20.79
CA THR A 173 -10.18 -6.94 -21.36
C THR A 173 -9.49 -8.08 -22.10
N PRO A 174 -9.36 -7.99 -23.44
CA PRO A 174 -8.68 -9.03 -24.19
C PRO A 174 -7.17 -9.03 -23.94
N GLY A 175 -6.55 -10.21 -23.90
CA GLY A 175 -5.10 -10.38 -23.96
C GLY A 175 -4.49 -10.97 -22.69
N LEU A 176 -3.42 -10.35 -22.20
CA LEU A 176 -2.77 -10.71 -20.93
C LEU A 176 -3.40 -9.99 -19.73
N GLU A 177 -4.20 -8.97 -19.98
CA GLU A 177 -5.06 -8.35 -18.98
C GLU A 177 -6.36 -9.16 -18.84
N GLY A 178 -7.16 -8.83 -17.83
CA GLY A 178 -8.43 -9.48 -17.52
C GLY A 178 -8.47 -10.08 -16.12
N PHE A 179 -9.62 -9.99 -15.46
CA PHE A 179 -9.85 -10.59 -14.16
C PHE A 179 -11.26 -11.16 -14.00
N ILE A 180 -11.36 -12.35 -13.41
CA ILE A 180 -12.62 -12.96 -12.98
C ILE A 180 -12.40 -13.62 -11.63
N ALA A 181 -13.35 -13.44 -10.72
CA ALA A 181 -13.40 -14.08 -9.43
C ALA A 181 -14.75 -14.77 -9.19
N LEU A 182 -14.70 -15.91 -8.50
CA LEU A 182 -15.84 -16.66 -7.98
C LEU A 182 -15.56 -17.06 -6.52
N ASN A 183 -16.59 -17.60 -5.86
CA ASN A 183 -16.50 -18.20 -4.52
C ASN A 183 -16.01 -17.24 -3.41
N ALA A 184 -16.31 -15.95 -3.54
CA ALA A 184 -16.13 -14.92 -2.53
C ALA A 184 -17.24 -13.87 -2.68
N ASP A 185 -17.30 -12.85 -1.81
CA ASP A 185 -18.32 -11.79 -1.85
C ASP A 185 -18.10 -10.80 -3.01
N VAL A 186 -18.31 -11.30 -4.23
CA VAL A 186 -18.21 -10.55 -5.49
C VAL A 186 -19.24 -9.43 -5.60
N GLU A 187 -20.39 -9.56 -4.93
CA GLU A 187 -21.41 -8.53 -4.88
C GLU A 187 -20.90 -7.30 -4.14
N THR A 188 -20.29 -7.49 -2.97
CA THR A 188 -19.66 -6.40 -2.21
C THR A 188 -18.50 -5.77 -2.98
N ALA A 189 -17.63 -6.59 -3.60
CA ALA A 189 -16.52 -6.08 -4.42
C ALA A 189 -17.02 -5.17 -5.54
N ASN A 190 -17.99 -5.65 -6.33
CA ASN A 190 -18.59 -4.89 -7.42
C ASN A 190 -19.32 -3.64 -6.91
N LYS A 191 -20.04 -3.72 -5.79
CA LYS A 191 -20.69 -2.56 -5.19
C LYS A 191 -19.69 -1.45 -4.84
N TRP A 192 -18.53 -1.80 -4.31
CA TRP A 192 -17.48 -0.82 -4.00
C TRP A 192 -16.85 -0.26 -5.26
N LEU A 193 -16.43 -1.12 -6.19
CA LEU A 193 -15.85 -0.73 -7.48
C LEU A 193 -16.72 0.26 -8.25
N GLN A 194 -18.04 0.05 -8.27
CA GLN A 194 -19.00 0.92 -8.95
C GLN A 194 -19.13 2.33 -8.36
N THR A 195 -18.60 2.56 -7.16
CA THR A 195 -18.65 3.87 -6.50
C THR A 195 -17.37 4.68 -6.70
N LEU A 196 -16.30 4.04 -7.19
CA LEU A 196 -15.02 4.68 -7.34
C LEU A 196 -15.00 5.58 -8.57
N THR A 197 -14.27 6.68 -8.49
CA THR A 197 -14.12 7.63 -9.60
C THR A 197 -12.66 7.92 -9.95
N GLY A 198 -11.71 7.43 -9.14
CA GLY A 198 -10.30 7.82 -9.17
C GLY A 198 -10.05 9.23 -8.60
N THR A 199 -11.10 9.96 -8.25
CA THR A 199 -11.03 11.37 -7.83
C THR A 199 -11.52 11.60 -6.40
N GLY A 200 -12.07 10.57 -5.75
CA GLY A 200 -12.54 10.66 -4.36
C GLY A 200 -11.41 10.78 -3.32
N PRO A 201 -11.73 10.57 -2.02
CA PRO A 201 -10.75 10.52 -0.94
C PRO A 201 -9.63 9.52 -1.27
N LYS A 202 -8.39 9.80 -0.87
CA LYS A 202 -7.23 8.96 -1.19
C LYS A 202 -6.45 8.62 0.08
N ALA A 203 -6.16 7.34 0.28
CA ALA A 203 -5.23 6.88 1.29
C ALA A 203 -3.80 7.11 0.79
N ASP A 204 -2.87 7.33 1.72
CA ASP A 204 -1.45 7.33 1.38
C ASP A 204 -0.95 5.88 1.33
N LEU A 205 -0.68 5.39 0.12
CA LEU A 205 -0.30 4.00 -0.15
C LEU A 205 1.13 3.91 -0.68
N ARG A 206 1.81 2.83 -0.32
CA ARG A 206 3.06 2.38 -0.94
C ARG A 206 2.90 0.94 -1.42
N VAL A 207 3.82 0.54 -2.29
CA VAL A 207 3.99 -0.86 -2.67
C VAL A 207 5.32 -1.37 -2.14
N PHE A 208 5.32 -2.59 -1.63
CA PHE A 208 6.51 -3.36 -1.36
C PHE A 208 6.74 -4.29 -2.54
N THR A 209 7.85 -4.09 -3.26
CA THR A 209 8.17 -4.89 -4.45
C THR A 209 9.46 -5.69 -4.31
N VAL A 210 9.44 -6.92 -4.82
CA VAL A 210 10.62 -7.79 -4.95
C VAL A 210 10.48 -8.65 -6.20
N ASN A 211 11.58 -8.90 -6.91
CA ASN A 211 11.53 -9.70 -8.13
C ASN A 211 11.32 -11.19 -7.81
N GLY A 212 10.36 -11.83 -8.49
CA GLY A 212 10.10 -13.27 -8.40
C GLY A 212 9.46 -13.70 -7.07
N SER A 213 8.79 -12.79 -6.37
CA SER A 213 7.93 -13.13 -5.24
C SER A 213 6.79 -12.11 -5.12
N GLN A 214 5.82 -12.43 -4.28
CA GLN A 214 4.63 -11.63 -4.05
C GLN A 214 4.97 -10.17 -3.67
N ASN A 215 4.35 -9.22 -4.37
CA ASN A 215 4.36 -7.80 -4.03
C ASN A 215 3.16 -7.45 -3.13
N TYR A 216 3.26 -6.36 -2.39
CA TYR A 216 2.23 -5.98 -1.43
C TYR A 216 1.83 -4.53 -1.51
N LEU A 217 0.53 -4.25 -1.42
CA LEU A 217 -0.03 -2.92 -1.24
C LEU A 217 -0.23 -2.64 0.24
N VAL A 218 0.29 -1.51 0.71
CA VAL A 218 0.26 -1.14 2.13
C VAL A 218 -0.12 0.32 2.31
N ALA A 219 -0.83 0.61 3.40
CA ALA A 219 -1.05 1.97 3.86
C ALA A 219 0.14 2.51 4.65
N VAL A 220 0.46 3.78 4.43
CA VAL A 220 1.31 4.55 5.32
C VAL A 220 0.50 4.82 6.60
N PRO A 221 1.00 4.45 7.79
CA PRO A 221 0.30 4.72 9.04
C PRO A 221 0.08 6.23 9.19
N GLU A 222 -1.16 6.64 9.44
CA GLU A 222 -1.43 8.05 9.71
C GLU A 222 -0.66 8.46 10.98
N PRO A 223 0.09 9.57 10.97
CA PRO A 223 0.75 10.04 12.17
C PRO A 223 -0.33 10.30 13.24
N ALA A 224 -0.03 9.99 14.51
CA ALA A 224 -0.96 10.07 15.66
C ALA A 224 -1.60 11.46 15.92
N THR A 225 -1.38 12.44 15.03
CA THR A 225 -1.96 13.78 15.00
C THR A 225 -3.49 13.82 15.10
N ILE A 226 -4.24 12.81 14.67
CA ILE A 226 -5.71 12.79 14.87
C ILE A 226 -6.07 12.73 16.36
N VAL A 227 -5.27 12.02 17.17
CA VAL A 227 -5.46 11.98 18.64
C VAL A 227 -5.17 13.35 19.26
N LEU A 228 -4.19 14.09 18.73
CA LEU A 228 -3.86 15.44 19.20
C LEU A 228 -4.91 16.49 18.80
N LEU A 229 -5.54 16.36 17.62
CA LEU A 229 -6.66 17.22 17.21
C LEU A 229 -7.90 16.99 18.10
N GLY A 230 -8.17 15.74 18.47
CA GLY A 230 -9.23 15.40 19.44
C GLY A 230 -8.97 15.96 20.84
N LEU A 231 -7.74 15.82 21.34
CA LEU A 231 -7.35 16.33 22.67
C LEU A 231 -7.27 17.87 22.73
N GLY A 232 -6.78 18.52 21.66
CA GLY A 232 -6.72 19.98 21.54
C GLY A 232 -8.11 20.62 21.53
N GLY A 233 -9.09 20.00 20.85
CA GLY A 233 -10.49 20.43 20.86
C GLY A 233 -11.13 20.32 22.25
N LEU A 234 -10.93 19.20 22.94
CA LEU A 234 -11.47 18.99 24.29
C LEU A 234 -10.89 19.99 25.31
N CYS A 235 -9.57 20.19 25.31
CA CYS A 235 -8.91 21.18 26.19
C CYS A 235 -9.44 22.61 25.98
N SER A 236 -9.77 22.98 24.74
CA SER A 236 -10.30 24.29 24.38
C SER A 236 -11.74 24.49 24.86
N VAL A 237 -12.58 23.45 24.77
CA VAL A 237 -13.97 23.47 25.27
C VAL A 237 -14.02 23.51 26.79
N PHE A 238 -13.17 22.73 27.49
CA PHE A 238 -13.08 22.77 28.95
C PHE A 238 -12.55 24.12 29.47
N ARG A 239 -11.61 24.75 28.76
CA ARG A 239 -11.10 26.08 29.11
C ARG A 239 -12.16 27.18 28.91
N ARG A 240 -13.03 27.06 27.92
CA ARG A 240 -14.13 28.02 27.67
C ARG A 240 -15.23 27.91 28.73
N ARG A 241 -15.55 26.69 29.18
CA ARG A 241 -16.52 26.45 30.27
C ARG A 241 -16.07 27.02 31.61
N ARG A 242 -14.77 27.01 31.92
CA ARG A 242 -14.23 27.62 33.16
C ARG A 242 -14.26 29.16 33.17
N ARG A 243 -14.37 29.82 32.01
CA ARG A 243 -14.42 31.30 31.91
C ARG A 243 -15.83 31.89 31.96
N MET A 244 -16.88 31.06 31.85
CA MET A 244 -18.28 31.53 31.91
C MET A 244 -18.96 31.22 33.25
N GLY A 245 -18.21 30.74 34.24
CA GLY A 245 -18.68 30.43 35.59
C GLY A 245 -17.95 31.21 36.69
N ALA A 246 -17.35 32.36 36.34
CA ALA A 246 -16.74 33.32 37.26
C ALA A 246 -17.31 34.71 36.98
#